data_AF-A0A511KGU4-F1
#
_entry.id   AF-A0A511KGU4-F1
#
_cell.length_a   1.000
_cell.length_b   1.000
_cell.length_c   1.000
_cell.angle_alpha   90.00
_cell.angle_beta   90.00
_cell.angle_gamma   90.00
#
_symmetry.space_group_name_H-M   'P 1'
#
loop_
_entity.id
_entity.type
_entity.pdbx_description
1 polymer ?
#
loop_
_entity_poly.entity_id
_entity_poly.type
_entity_poly.pdbx_seq_one_letter_code
_entity_poly.pdbx_strand_id
1 'polypeptide(L)'
;MLPTPRAITRVAASAFNGARSFASSALRPAAAPTPSTPAKATEASSRVPDDVALAAWDTRTIPSAERRRELIKARCDIFGSEFNPDRVRNGAKILKQRLTGAIKAAYYGPRLVGVAKLNRLYTPEGHAPLFRDLADEQRREDIKARNRRGKFTPKKGEGRRASMRKK
;
A
#
# COMPACT_ATOMS: atom_id res chain seq x y z
N MET A 1 -30.65 -1.40 43.75
CA MET A 1 -30.93 -0.44 42.66
C MET A 1 -29.74 0.49 42.51
N LEU A 2 -28.95 0.32 41.45
CA LEU A 2 -27.94 1.27 40.95
C LEU A 2 -27.84 1.10 39.41
N PRO A 3 -27.49 2.16 38.68
CA PRO A 3 -28.10 2.53 37.39
C PRO A 3 -27.51 1.86 36.15
N THR A 4 -28.35 1.76 35.13
CA THR A 4 -28.11 1.25 33.76
C THR A 4 -26.97 1.98 33.02
N PRO A 5 -26.23 1.29 32.12
CA PRO A 5 -25.24 1.93 31.27
C PRO A 5 -25.89 2.86 30.23
N ARG A 6 -25.43 4.11 30.15
CA ARG A 6 -25.82 5.03 29.09
C ARG A 6 -25.19 4.60 27.76
N ALA A 7 -26.04 4.42 26.76
CA ALA A 7 -25.67 4.16 25.38
C ALA A 7 -24.87 5.34 24.79
N ILE A 8 -23.67 5.06 24.30
CA ILE A 8 -22.90 6.00 23.48
C ILE A 8 -23.24 5.71 22.02
N THR A 9 -23.97 6.64 21.43
CA THR A 9 -24.40 6.66 20.03
C THR A 9 -23.22 6.80 19.07
N ARG A 10 -23.30 6.06 17.96
CA ARG A 10 -22.37 6.00 16.83
C ARG A 10 -22.04 7.38 16.25
N VAL A 11 -20.77 7.63 15.92
CA VAL A 11 -20.38 8.61 14.90
C VAL A 11 -19.29 8.02 13.99
N ALA A 12 -19.70 7.85 12.73
CA ALA A 12 -18.96 7.82 11.46
C ALA A 12 -17.59 7.13 11.39
N ALA A 13 -17.59 5.94 10.78
CA ALA A 13 -16.45 5.40 10.07
C ALA A 13 -16.17 6.23 8.80
N SER A 14 -15.02 6.90 8.74
CA SER A 14 -14.51 7.47 7.49
C SER A 14 -13.77 6.39 6.71
N ALA A 15 -14.48 5.72 5.81
CA ALA A 15 -13.90 4.86 4.80
C ALA A 15 -13.09 5.70 3.81
N PHE A 16 -11.78 5.46 3.75
CA PHE A 16 -10.91 6.06 2.73
C PHE A 16 -11.09 5.28 1.42
N ASN A 17 -12.18 5.59 0.70
CA ASN A 17 -12.43 5.10 -0.65
C ASN A 17 -11.52 5.85 -1.64
N GLY A 18 -10.31 5.35 -1.83
CA GLY A 18 -9.42 5.73 -2.93
C GLY A 18 -9.90 5.12 -4.25
N ALA A 19 -11.05 5.58 -4.75
CA ALA A 19 -11.55 5.22 -6.06
C ALA A 19 -10.64 5.82 -7.14
N ARG A 20 -10.14 4.95 -8.00
CA ARG A 20 -9.31 5.27 -9.16
C ARG A 20 -10.17 6.01 -10.19
N SER A 21 -9.92 7.29 -10.40
CA SER A 21 -10.48 8.05 -11.52
C SER A 21 -9.52 7.96 -12.71
N PHE A 22 -9.68 6.96 -13.57
CA PHE A 22 -9.16 7.02 -14.93
C PHE A 22 -10.04 8.01 -15.70
N ALA A 23 -9.49 9.18 -16.00
CA ALA A 23 -10.12 10.15 -16.89
C ALA A 23 -10.34 9.50 -18.26
N SER A 24 -11.61 9.32 -18.60
CA SER A 24 -12.06 8.85 -19.91
C SER A 24 -11.72 9.94 -20.94
N SER A 25 -10.81 9.60 -21.86
CA SER A 25 -10.58 10.38 -23.07
C SER A 25 -11.86 10.37 -23.91
N ALA A 26 -12.44 11.54 -24.10
CA ALA A 26 -13.56 11.76 -25.00
C ALA A 26 -13.11 11.54 -26.45
N LEU A 27 -13.45 10.39 -27.03
CA LEU A 27 -13.53 10.23 -28.49
C LEU A 27 -14.98 10.37 -28.92
N ARG A 28 -15.26 11.44 -29.66
CA ARG A 28 -16.46 11.64 -30.48
C ARG A 28 -16.07 11.37 -31.96
N PRO A 29 -17.03 11.19 -32.87
CA PRO A 29 -17.43 9.90 -33.42
C PRO A 29 -16.92 9.68 -34.86
N ALA A 30 -16.96 8.42 -35.28
CA ALA A 30 -16.61 7.95 -36.62
C ALA A 30 -17.38 8.66 -37.74
N ALA A 31 -16.67 8.99 -38.82
CA ALA A 31 -17.24 9.45 -40.07
C ALA A 31 -17.97 8.31 -40.79
N ALA A 32 -19.12 8.63 -41.40
CA ALA A 32 -19.96 7.71 -42.14
C ALA A 32 -19.31 7.20 -43.45
N PRO A 33 -19.65 5.98 -43.91
CA PRO A 33 -19.13 5.40 -45.15
C PRO A 33 -19.88 5.92 -46.40
N THR A 34 -19.13 6.25 -47.44
CA THR A 34 -19.67 6.49 -48.80
C THR A 34 -19.95 5.17 -49.53
N PRO A 35 -21.07 5.03 -50.26
CA PRO A 35 -21.38 3.83 -51.03
C PRO A 35 -20.66 3.83 -52.39
N SER A 36 -19.72 2.89 -52.58
CA SER A 36 -19.17 2.57 -53.90
C SER A 36 -19.81 1.30 -54.47
N THR A 37 -20.47 1.49 -55.60
CA THR A 37 -21.18 0.58 -56.51
C THR A 37 -20.42 -0.74 -56.84
N PRO A 38 -21.12 -1.87 -57.06
CA PRO A 38 -20.51 -3.20 -57.12
C PRO A 38 -19.90 -3.52 -58.48
N ALA A 39 -18.65 -3.98 -58.49
CA ALA A 39 -18.00 -4.55 -59.66
C ALA A 39 -17.78 -6.06 -59.46
N LYS A 40 -18.54 -6.83 -60.26
CA LYS A 40 -18.31 -8.19 -60.75
C LYS A 40 -17.83 -9.28 -59.78
N ALA A 41 -18.69 -10.29 -59.66
CA ALA A 41 -18.36 -11.62 -59.20
C ALA A 41 -17.16 -12.22 -59.94
N THR A 42 -16.19 -12.68 -59.17
CA THR A 42 -15.42 -13.89 -59.45
C THR A 42 -15.54 -14.76 -58.22
N GLU A 43 -16.40 -15.76 -58.33
CA GLU A 43 -16.43 -16.90 -57.42
C GLU A 43 -15.05 -17.56 -57.44
N ALA A 44 -14.26 -17.37 -56.38
CA ALA A 44 -13.09 -18.20 -56.15
C ALA A 44 -12.74 -18.23 -54.65
N SER A 45 -12.74 -19.44 -54.12
CA SER A 45 -12.11 -19.85 -52.87
C SER A 45 -12.85 -19.57 -51.56
N SER A 46 -14.01 -20.21 -51.45
CA SER A 46 -14.61 -20.70 -50.20
C SER A 46 -13.80 -21.85 -49.55
N ARG A 47 -12.46 -21.82 -49.61
CA ARG A 47 -11.62 -22.82 -48.93
C ARG A 47 -10.65 -22.10 -48.03
N VAL A 48 -10.90 -22.19 -46.73
CA VAL A 48 -9.80 -22.32 -45.77
C VAL A 48 -8.81 -23.28 -46.41
N PRO A 49 -7.54 -22.91 -46.65
CA PRO A 49 -6.60 -23.80 -47.31
C PRO A 49 -6.61 -25.13 -46.56
N ASP A 50 -6.77 -26.25 -47.30
CA ASP A 50 -6.83 -27.59 -46.71
C ASP A 50 -5.57 -27.91 -45.88
N ASP A 51 -4.48 -27.18 -46.13
CA ASP A 51 -3.22 -27.15 -45.37
C ASP A 51 -3.40 -26.72 -43.90
N VAL A 52 -4.42 -25.91 -43.61
CA VAL A 52 -4.74 -25.43 -42.25
C VAL A 52 -5.62 -26.43 -41.50
N ALA A 53 -6.38 -27.28 -42.21
CA ALA A 53 -7.29 -28.25 -41.62
C ALA A 53 -6.59 -29.56 -41.17
N LEU A 54 -5.40 -29.87 -41.73
CA LEU A 54 -4.60 -31.06 -41.38
C LEU A 54 -3.50 -30.81 -40.33
N ALA A 55 -3.25 -29.57 -39.92
CA ALA A 55 -2.22 -29.22 -38.94
C ALA A 55 -2.70 -29.40 -37.48
N ALA A 56 -3.38 -30.52 -37.19
CA ALA A 56 -4.06 -30.72 -35.91
C ALA A 56 -3.12 -30.71 -34.69
N TRP A 57 -1.81 -30.97 -34.83
CA TRP A 57 -0.81 -30.85 -33.74
C TRP A 57 0.62 -31.16 -34.22
N ASP A 58 1.00 -30.85 -35.47
CA ASP A 58 2.35 -31.20 -35.95
C ASP A 58 3.41 -30.33 -35.26
N THR A 59 4.03 -30.88 -34.21
CA THR A 59 5.06 -30.24 -33.39
C THR A 59 6.36 -29.95 -34.14
N ARG A 60 6.46 -30.43 -35.39
CA ARG A 60 7.64 -30.31 -36.25
C ARG A 60 7.70 -28.97 -36.99
N THR A 61 6.55 -28.32 -37.22
CA THR A 61 6.50 -27.03 -37.93
C THR A 61 6.28 -25.89 -36.95
N ILE A 62 7.31 -25.08 -36.73
CA ILE A 62 7.20 -23.93 -35.84
C ILE A 62 6.43 -22.82 -36.58
N PRO A 63 5.31 -22.28 -36.04
CA PRO A 63 4.55 -21.21 -36.69
C PRO A 63 5.38 -19.95 -36.94
N SER A 64 4.98 -19.13 -37.91
CA SER A 64 5.67 -17.87 -38.23
C SER A 64 5.88 -16.98 -37.00
N ALA A 65 6.95 -16.18 -36.99
CA ALA A 65 7.27 -15.32 -35.85
C ALA A 65 6.14 -14.33 -35.51
N GLU A 66 5.43 -13.84 -36.52
CA GLU A 66 4.27 -12.96 -36.39
C GLU A 66 3.10 -13.67 -35.70
N ARG A 67 2.77 -14.89 -36.16
CA ARG A 67 1.68 -15.67 -35.57
C ARG A 67 1.93 -16.00 -34.10
N ARG A 68 3.20 -16.26 -33.73
CA ARG A 68 3.58 -16.46 -32.32
C ARG A 68 3.43 -15.18 -31.50
N ARG A 69 3.75 -14.01 -32.06
CA ARG A 69 3.56 -12.72 -31.38
C ARG A 69 2.09 -12.43 -31.13
N GLU A 70 1.22 -12.70 -32.10
CA GLU A 70 -0.24 -12.56 -31.95
C GLU A 70 -0.78 -13.46 -30.85
N LEU A 71 -0.35 -14.73 -30.81
CA LEU A 71 -0.74 -15.66 -29.76
C LEU A 71 -0.31 -15.17 -28.37
N ILE A 72 0.93 -14.69 -28.24
CA ILE A 72 1.44 -14.15 -26.97
C ILE A 72 0.66 -12.88 -26.57
N LYS A 73 0.33 -12.01 -27.52
CA LYS A 73 -0.50 -10.83 -27.28
C LYS A 73 -1.89 -11.22 -26.78
N ALA A 74 -2.59 -12.13 -27.46
CA ALA A 74 -3.90 -12.61 -27.05
C ALA A 74 -3.87 -13.28 -25.67
N ARG A 75 -2.83 -14.07 -25.38
CA ARG A 75 -2.58 -14.62 -24.05
C ARG A 75 -2.43 -13.50 -23.01
N CYS A 76 -1.64 -12.48 -23.30
CA CYS A 76 -1.43 -11.36 -22.38
C CYS A 76 -2.73 -10.63 -22.08
N ASP A 77 -3.57 -10.40 -23.09
CA ASP A 77 -4.88 -9.75 -22.97
C ASP A 77 -5.85 -10.60 -22.11
N ILE A 78 -5.90 -11.91 -22.32
CA ILE A 78 -6.76 -12.84 -21.53
C ILE A 78 -6.37 -12.84 -20.05
N PHE A 79 -5.07 -12.89 -19.76
CA PHE A 79 -4.58 -13.03 -18.38
C PHE A 79 -4.25 -11.69 -17.70
N GLY A 80 -4.49 -10.55 -18.37
CA GLY A 80 -4.15 -9.23 -17.84
C GLY A 80 -2.66 -9.06 -17.55
N SER A 81 -1.80 -9.70 -18.34
CA SER A 81 -0.34 -9.58 -18.22
C SER A 81 0.23 -8.61 -19.25
N GLU A 82 1.42 -8.08 -18.98
CA GLU A 82 2.05 -7.08 -19.84
C GLU A 82 2.75 -7.70 -21.06
N PHE A 83 2.45 -7.20 -22.26
CA PHE A 83 3.09 -7.59 -23.51
C PHE A 83 4.30 -6.68 -23.82
N ASN A 84 5.53 -7.21 -23.75
CA ASN A 84 6.78 -6.47 -23.99
C ASN A 84 7.69 -7.21 -25.02
N PRO A 85 7.41 -7.07 -26.34
CA PRO A 85 8.15 -7.78 -27.39
C PRO A 85 9.60 -7.27 -27.54
N ASP A 86 9.83 -5.97 -27.32
CA ASP A 86 11.12 -5.30 -27.52
C ASP A 86 12.05 -5.39 -26.29
N ARG A 87 11.57 -6.01 -25.21
CA ARG A 87 12.31 -6.20 -23.95
C ARG A 87 12.80 -4.88 -23.35
N VAL A 88 12.00 -3.83 -23.47
CA VAL A 88 12.29 -2.49 -22.93
C VAL A 88 12.17 -2.51 -21.40
N ARG A 89 13.03 -1.75 -20.71
CA ARG A 89 12.98 -1.61 -19.24
C ARG A 89 11.83 -0.69 -18.82
N ASN A 90 10.67 -1.29 -18.59
CA ASN A 90 9.41 -0.63 -18.20
C ASN A 90 9.19 -0.48 -16.68
N GLY A 91 10.12 -0.94 -15.84
CA GLY A 91 10.01 -0.85 -14.38
C GLY A 91 9.04 -1.86 -13.73
N ALA A 92 8.43 -2.77 -14.50
CA ALA A 92 7.49 -3.77 -13.99
C ALA A 92 8.09 -4.68 -12.90
N LYS A 93 9.42 -4.87 -12.91
CA LYS A 93 10.15 -5.58 -11.83
C LYS A 93 9.91 -4.94 -10.46
N ILE A 94 9.93 -3.60 -10.39
CA ILE A 94 9.77 -2.86 -9.13
C ILE A 94 8.31 -2.97 -8.66
N LEU A 95 7.35 -2.85 -9.58
CA LEU A 95 5.92 -2.94 -9.25
C LEU A 95 5.48 -4.36 -8.86
N LYS A 96 6.11 -5.40 -9.40
CA LYS A 96 5.86 -6.81 -9.04
C LYS A 96 6.41 -7.19 -7.66
N GLN A 97 7.33 -6.40 -7.10
CA GLN A 97 7.82 -6.67 -5.76
C GLN A 97 6.69 -6.49 -4.75
N ARG A 98 6.52 -7.48 -3.87
CA ARG A 98 5.54 -7.40 -2.78
C ARG A 98 5.94 -6.27 -1.84
N LEU A 99 4.98 -5.46 -1.44
CA LEU A 99 5.20 -4.40 -0.46
C LEU A 99 5.59 -5.02 0.89
N THR A 100 6.76 -4.63 1.42
CA THR A 100 7.29 -5.13 2.69
C THR A 100 7.13 -4.13 3.85
N GLY A 101 6.47 -2.99 3.60
CA GLY A 101 6.37 -1.89 4.55
C GLY A 101 5.76 -2.29 5.90
N ALA A 102 4.67 -3.07 5.89
CA ALA A 102 4.02 -3.52 7.12
C ALA A 102 4.92 -4.43 7.97
N ILE A 103 5.65 -5.35 7.33
CA ILE A 103 6.58 -6.25 8.02
C ILE A 103 7.72 -5.45 8.67
N LYS A 104 8.27 -4.47 7.93
CA LYS A 104 9.34 -3.60 8.45
C LYS A 104 8.86 -2.72 9.59
N ALA A 105 7.65 -2.15 9.49
CA ALA A 105 7.06 -1.34 10.56
C ALA A 105 6.83 -2.16 11.84
N ALA A 106 6.52 -3.45 11.71
CA ALA A 106 6.29 -4.35 12.83
C ALA A 106 7.59 -4.88 13.48
N TYR A 107 8.78 -4.43 13.08
CA TYR A 107 10.06 -5.00 13.56
C TYR A 107 10.22 -5.00 15.09
N TYR A 108 9.88 -3.89 15.76
CA TYR A 108 9.88 -3.81 17.23
C TYR A 108 8.52 -4.15 17.86
N GLY A 109 7.52 -4.52 17.04
CA GLY A 109 6.16 -4.73 17.48
C GLY A 109 5.39 -3.44 17.84
N PRO A 110 4.12 -3.58 18.25
CA PRO A 110 3.34 -2.46 18.76
C PRO A 110 3.87 -1.98 20.11
N ARG A 111 3.73 -0.68 20.40
CA ARG A 111 4.05 -0.14 21.73
C ARG A 111 3.10 -0.74 22.77
N LEU A 112 3.66 -1.43 23.76
CA LEU A 112 2.91 -1.96 24.88
C LEU A 112 2.30 -0.84 25.74
N VAL A 113 1.20 -1.15 26.43
CA VAL A 113 0.53 -0.22 27.33
C VAL A 113 1.41 0.01 28.56
N GLY A 114 1.92 1.24 28.72
CA GLY A 114 2.72 1.61 29.90
C GLY A 114 1.87 1.72 31.17
N VAL A 115 2.51 1.61 32.34
CA VAL A 115 1.89 1.68 33.67
C VAL A 115 1.05 2.93 33.86
N ALA A 116 1.50 4.08 33.33
CA ALA A 116 0.74 5.33 33.39
C ALA A 116 -0.61 5.26 32.65
N LYS A 117 -0.68 4.54 31.53
CA LYS A 117 -1.93 4.36 30.78
C LYS A 117 -2.85 3.36 31.49
N LEU A 118 -2.31 2.32 32.12
CA LEU A 118 -3.08 1.41 32.97
C LEU A 118 -3.72 2.16 34.15
N ASN A 119 -2.96 3.01 34.82
CA ASN A 119 -3.50 3.82 35.92
C ASN A 119 -4.64 4.74 35.46
N ARG A 120 -4.55 5.35 34.27
CA ARG A 120 -5.65 6.18 33.74
C ARG A 120 -6.93 5.40 33.42
N LEU A 121 -6.80 4.13 33.04
CA LEU A 121 -7.95 3.31 32.65
C LEU A 121 -8.65 2.67 33.85
N TYR A 122 -7.89 2.30 34.88
CA TYR A 122 -8.39 1.47 35.97
C TYR A 122 -8.43 2.18 37.32
N THR A 123 -7.74 3.32 37.50
CA THR A 123 -7.80 4.06 38.76
C THR A 123 -9.05 4.94 38.76
N PRO A 124 -9.95 4.80 39.73
CA PRO A 124 -11.10 5.68 39.86
C PRO A 124 -10.63 7.12 40.16
N GLU A 125 -11.38 8.11 39.69
CA GLU A 125 -11.03 9.52 39.90
C GLU A 125 -10.92 9.83 41.40
N GLY A 126 -9.83 10.51 41.79
CA GLY A 126 -9.56 10.87 43.18
C GLY A 126 -8.83 9.81 44.02
N HIS A 127 -8.58 8.61 43.49
CA HIS A 127 -7.84 7.56 44.20
C HIS A 127 -6.35 7.52 43.82
N ALA A 128 -5.54 6.97 44.74
CA ALA A 128 -4.12 6.71 44.50
C ALA A 128 -3.93 5.70 43.34
N PRO A 129 -2.83 5.82 42.57
CA PRO A 129 -2.56 4.91 41.46
C PRO A 129 -2.50 3.46 41.92
N LEU A 130 -3.26 2.59 41.26
CA LEU A 130 -3.32 1.16 41.56
C LEU A 130 -2.03 0.43 41.20
N PHE A 131 -1.41 0.81 40.07
CA PHE A 131 -0.19 0.20 39.57
C PHE A 131 1.03 1.09 39.87
N ARG A 132 2.08 0.51 40.43
CA ARG A 132 3.36 1.19 40.72
C ARG A 132 4.42 0.81 39.69
N ASP A 133 5.19 1.80 39.25
CA ASP A 133 6.35 1.61 38.36
C ASP A 133 7.63 1.79 39.18
N LEU A 134 8.16 0.68 39.69
CA LEU A 134 9.30 0.67 40.61
C LEU A 134 10.57 1.28 40.00
N ALA A 135 10.79 1.08 38.69
CA ALA A 135 11.94 1.63 38.00
C ALA A 135 11.85 3.17 37.93
N ASP A 136 10.65 3.68 37.63
CA ASP A 136 10.42 5.12 37.57
C ASP A 136 10.42 5.77 38.96
N GLU A 137 9.94 5.08 40.00
CA GLU A 137 10.03 5.50 41.40
C GLU A 137 11.49 5.62 41.85
N GLN A 138 12.30 4.58 41.62
CA GLN A 138 13.73 4.60 41.94
C GLN A 138 14.45 5.74 41.21
N ARG A 139 14.17 5.93 39.91
CA ARG A 139 14.75 7.04 39.13
C ARG A 139 14.44 8.40 39.75
N ARG A 140 13.23 8.60 40.28
CA ARG A 140 12.84 9.85 40.96
C ARG A 140 13.57 10.04 42.29
N GLU A 141 13.76 8.98 43.04
CA GLU A 141 14.52 9.01 44.29
C GLU A 141 16.00 9.33 44.06
N ASP A 142 16.61 8.71 43.04
CA ASP A 142 17.98 9.01 42.63
C ASP A 142 18.16 10.48 42.23
N ILE A 143 17.19 11.03 41.50
CA ILE A 143 17.17 12.46 41.15
C ILE A 143 17.06 13.32 42.41
N LYS A 144 16.15 13.00 43.34
CA LYS A 144 16.02 13.74 44.61
C LYS A 144 17.31 13.69 45.41
N ALA A 145 17.95 12.53 45.54
CA ALA A 145 19.21 12.37 46.23
C ALA A 145 20.34 13.18 45.56
N ARG A 146 20.39 13.19 44.23
CA ARG A 146 21.35 14.00 43.47
C ARG A 146 21.13 15.50 43.66
N ASN A 147 19.87 15.94 43.67
CA ASN A 147 19.50 17.34 43.89
C ASN A 147 19.88 17.81 45.30
N ARG A 148 19.68 16.98 46.33
CA ARG A 148 20.13 17.29 47.71
C ARG A 148 21.64 17.53 47.79
N ARG A 149 22.43 16.83 46.98
CA ARG A 149 23.89 17.00 46.90
C ARG A 149 24.33 18.21 46.05
N GLY A 150 23.39 19.01 45.54
CA GLY A 150 23.69 20.11 44.61
C GLY A 150 24.16 19.64 43.22
N LYS A 151 24.12 18.33 42.94
CA LYS A 151 24.53 17.74 41.65
C LYS A 151 23.35 17.66 40.67
N PHE A 152 22.42 18.61 40.75
CA PHE A 152 21.25 18.62 39.88
C PHE A 152 21.66 18.95 38.43
N THR A 153 20.91 18.42 37.48
CA THR A 153 21.08 18.81 36.08
C THR A 153 20.63 20.27 35.94
N PRO A 154 21.48 21.19 35.45
CA PRO A 154 21.10 22.59 35.31
C PRO A 154 19.92 22.71 34.34
N LYS A 155 19.14 23.79 34.50
CA LYS A 155 17.99 24.04 33.64
C LYS A 155 18.44 24.17 32.18
N LYS A 156 17.63 23.64 31.26
CA LYS A 156 17.93 23.65 29.82
C LYS A 156 18.20 25.08 29.36
N GLY A 157 19.34 25.31 28.71
CA GLY A 157 19.77 26.64 28.23
C GLY A 157 20.51 27.49 29.27
N GLU A 158 20.53 27.08 30.54
CA GLU A 158 21.22 27.76 31.65
C GLU A 158 22.43 26.95 32.14
N GLY A 159 23.04 26.19 31.23
CA GLY A 159 24.26 25.46 31.53
C GLY A 159 25.47 26.39 31.74
N ARG A 160 26.56 25.83 32.27
CA ARG A 160 27.80 26.58 32.56
C ARG A 160 28.30 27.43 31.38
N ARG A 161 28.21 26.95 30.14
CA ARG A 161 28.61 27.73 28.95
C ARG A 161 27.72 28.96 28.74
N ALA A 162 26.42 28.84 28.99
CA ALA A 162 25.48 29.95 28.85
C ALA A 162 25.66 31.00 29.97
N SER A 163 25.98 30.56 31.19
CA SER A 163 26.32 31.49 32.28
C SER A 163 27.63 32.23 32.01
N MET A 164 28.62 31.56 31.41
CA MET A 164 29.89 32.18 31.04
C MET A 164 29.76 33.21 29.91
N ARG A 165 28.87 32.99 28.93
CA ARG A 165 28.64 33.94 27.82
C ARG A 165 27.89 35.22 28.24
N LYS A 166 27.13 35.17 29.33
CA LYS A 166 26.38 36.31 29.87
C LYS A 166 27.23 37.21 30.80
N LYS A 167 28.43 36.77 31.17
CA LYS A 167 29.37 37.52 32.00
C LYS A 167 30.42 38.14 31.10
#